data_AF-A0A838HJP5-F1
#
_entry.id   AF-A0A838HJP5-F1
#
_cell.length_a   1.000
_cell.length_b   1.000
_cell.length_c   1.000
_cell.angle_alpha   90.00
_cell.angle_beta   90.00
_cell.angle_gamma   90.00
#
_symmetry.space_group_name_H-M   'P 1'
#
loop_
_entity.id
_entity.type
_entity.pdbx_description
1 polymer ?
#
loop_
_entity_poly.entity_id
_entity_poly.type
_entity_poly.pdbx_seq_one_letter_code
_entity_poly.pdbx_strand_id
1 'polypeptide(L)'
;MPEWISPSDPELDTQIEAARERGRIADASDPRAASARYNRRTKRIEVELKDGRMIAFPAENAQGLQGATADQLAAVKVEGDGYALRWEALDADLTVPGVLAGHLGSRQWMSELGRAGGKARSPAKAIAARINGRRGGRPRKSDGVISEPSPKGRATRRGAGTRS
;
A
#
# COMPACT_ATOMS: atom_id res chain seq x y z
N MET A 1 33.63 31.31 -0.21
CA MET A 1 32.35 30.82 0.34
C MET A 1 31.87 29.73 -0.60
N PRO A 2 31.74 28.45 -0.19
CA PRO A 2 31.27 27.43 -1.12
C PRO A 2 29.76 27.58 -1.38
N GLU A 3 29.37 27.51 -2.65
CA GLU A 3 27.98 27.44 -3.10
C GLU A 3 27.32 26.16 -2.59
N TRP A 4 26.27 26.32 -1.78
CA TRP A 4 25.34 25.24 -1.51
C TRP A 4 24.33 25.18 -2.66
N ILE A 5 24.44 24.18 -3.52
CA ILE A 5 23.36 23.82 -4.46
C ILE A 5 22.25 23.19 -3.61
N SER A 6 21.17 23.93 -3.36
CA SER A 6 19.93 23.35 -2.82
C SER A 6 19.24 22.53 -3.90
N PRO A 7 19.01 21.22 -3.70
CA PRO A 7 18.15 20.48 -4.59
C PRO A 7 16.70 20.81 -4.20
N SER A 8 16.12 21.85 -4.81
CA SER A 8 14.68 21.85 -5.05
C SER A 8 14.44 20.76 -6.09
N ASP A 9 14.28 19.52 -5.63
CA ASP A 9 14.00 18.39 -6.48
C ASP A 9 12.49 18.46 -6.82
N PRO A 10 12.08 18.91 -8.01
CA PRO A 10 10.68 19.12 -8.34
C PRO A 10 9.86 17.82 -8.23
N GLU A 11 10.54 16.67 -8.27
CA GLU A 11 9.97 15.36 -8.03
C GLU A 11 9.59 15.15 -6.55
N LEU A 12 10.35 15.70 -5.60
CA LEU A 12 10.04 15.70 -4.16
C LEU A 12 8.83 16.59 -3.86
N ASP A 13 8.79 17.80 -4.43
CA ASP A 13 7.67 18.72 -4.26
C ASP A 13 6.38 18.15 -4.84
N THR A 14 6.46 17.53 -6.02
CA THR A 14 5.33 16.84 -6.65
C THR A 14 4.82 15.68 -5.78
N GLN A 15 5.73 14.93 -5.15
CA GLN A 15 5.36 13.83 -4.25
C GLN A 15 4.74 14.33 -2.94
N ILE A 16 5.19 15.47 -2.41
CA ILE A 16 4.62 16.14 -1.25
C ILE A 16 3.22 16.66 -1.57
N GLU A 17 3.03 17.32 -2.71
CA GLU A 17 1.72 17.82 -3.14
C GLU A 17 0.74 16.68 -3.44
N ALA A 18 1.18 15.61 -4.10
CA ALA A 18 0.33 14.43 -4.29
C ALA A 18 -0.01 13.73 -2.97
N ALA A 19 0.86 13.79 -1.95
CA ALA A 19 0.56 13.31 -0.61
C ALA A 19 -0.46 14.23 0.11
N ARG A 20 -0.30 15.55 -0.03
CA ARG A 20 -1.24 16.55 0.50
C ARG A 20 -2.62 16.44 -0.14
N GLU A 21 -2.70 16.27 -1.46
CA GLU A 21 -3.97 16.15 -2.17
C GLU A 21 -4.70 14.85 -1.85
N ARG A 22 -3.97 13.74 -1.75
CA ARG A 22 -4.55 12.50 -1.22
C ARG A 22 -5.00 12.67 0.24
N GLY A 23 -4.26 13.44 1.04
CA GLY A 23 -4.65 13.83 2.39
C GLY A 23 -5.97 14.59 2.41
N ARG A 24 -6.14 15.61 1.57
CA ARG A 24 -7.38 16.41 1.47
C ARG A 24 -8.60 15.59 1.05
N ILE A 25 -8.43 14.70 0.08
CA ILE A 25 -9.51 13.82 -0.40
C ILE A 25 -9.87 12.78 0.69
N ALA A 26 -8.88 12.28 1.43
CA ALA A 26 -9.10 11.39 2.56
C ALA A 26 -9.83 12.12 3.71
N ASP A 27 -9.39 13.33 4.09
CA ASP A 27 -9.92 14.14 5.20
C ASP A 27 -11.45 14.33 5.15
N ALA A 28 -12.04 14.45 3.96
CA ALA A 28 -13.48 14.65 3.77
C ALA A 28 -14.34 13.39 3.99
N SER A 29 -13.74 12.20 4.02
CA SER A 29 -14.41 10.91 4.28
C SER A 29 -13.70 10.09 5.35
N ASP A 30 -12.85 10.75 6.15
CA ASP A 30 -11.68 10.10 6.70
C ASP A 30 -12.02 9.16 7.87
N PRO A 31 -11.63 7.89 7.79
CA PRO A 31 -11.82 6.97 8.89
C PRO A 31 -11.02 7.44 10.12
N ARG A 32 -11.72 7.67 11.22
CA ARG A 32 -11.13 8.10 12.50
C ARG A 32 -11.07 6.94 13.48
N ALA A 33 -10.00 6.84 14.25
CA ALA A 33 -9.93 5.94 15.40
C ALA A 33 -10.86 6.40 16.52
N ALA A 34 -11.66 5.48 17.04
CA ALA A 34 -12.37 5.61 18.31
C ALA A 34 -11.49 5.13 19.47
N SER A 35 -10.74 4.04 19.28
CA SER A 35 -9.83 3.50 20.28
C SER A 35 -8.64 2.77 19.65
N ALA A 36 -7.55 2.62 20.40
CA ALA A 36 -6.41 1.81 20.01
C ALA A 36 -5.81 1.09 21.22
N ARG A 37 -5.28 -0.11 21.01
CA ARG A 37 -4.62 -0.89 22.06
C ARG A 37 -3.55 -1.83 21.49
N TYR A 38 -2.60 -2.22 22.32
CA TYR A 38 -1.68 -3.31 22.01
C TYR A 38 -2.20 -4.65 22.53
N ASN A 39 -2.34 -5.63 21.64
CA ASN A 39 -2.65 -7.01 22.01
C ASN A 39 -1.35 -7.82 22.14
N ARG A 40 -0.97 -8.11 23.40
CA ARG A 40 0.26 -8.86 23.73
C ARG A 40 0.28 -10.28 23.15
N ARG A 41 -0.88 -10.95 23.09
CA ARG A 41 -0.99 -12.34 22.61
C ARG A 41 -0.70 -12.43 21.11
N THR A 42 -1.20 -11.47 20.34
CA THR A 42 -1.05 -11.45 18.87
C THR A 42 0.10 -10.56 18.40
N LYS A 43 0.71 -9.79 19.31
CA LYS A 43 1.74 -8.77 19.06
C LYS A 43 1.30 -7.70 18.04
N ARG A 44 0.02 -7.33 18.09
CA ARG A 44 -0.58 -6.37 17.15
C ARG A 44 -1.05 -5.11 17.84
N ILE A 45 -0.97 -3.99 17.13
CA ILE A 45 -1.76 -2.81 17.43
C ILE A 45 -3.14 -3.05 16.84
N GLU A 46 -4.18 -2.95 17.66
CA GLU A 46 -5.59 -3.10 17.29
C GLU A 46 -6.24 -1.73 17.42
N VAL A 47 -6.90 -1.26 16.37
CA VAL A 47 -7.52 0.06 16.29
C VAL A 47 -8.98 -0.14 15.91
N GLU A 48 -9.88 0.41 16.71
CA GLU A 48 -11.30 0.47 16.43
C GLU A 48 -11.61 1.84 15.82
N LEU A 49 -12.31 1.86 14.70
CA LEU A 49 -12.68 3.07 13.98
C LEU A 49 -14.07 3.54 14.44
N LYS A 50 -14.34 4.85 14.32
CA LYS A 50 -15.63 5.47 14.67
C LYS A 50 -16.82 4.90 13.87
N ASP A 51 -16.56 4.27 12.72
CA ASP A 51 -17.57 3.59 11.89
C ASP A 51 -17.78 2.11 12.26
N GLY A 52 -17.18 1.63 13.35
CA GLY A 52 -17.33 0.27 13.87
C GLY A 52 -16.42 -0.77 13.24
N ARG A 53 -15.60 -0.41 12.24
CA ARG A 53 -14.59 -1.32 11.69
C ARG A 53 -13.40 -1.44 12.65
N MET A 54 -12.74 -2.60 12.64
CA MET A 54 -11.50 -2.83 13.37
C MET A 54 -10.36 -3.14 12.39
N ILE A 55 -9.21 -2.52 12.61
CA ILE A 55 -7.98 -2.79 11.88
C ILE A 55 -6.89 -3.23 12.85
N ALA A 56 -6.00 -4.10 12.39
CA ALA A 56 -4.89 -4.56 13.20
C ALA A 56 -3.63 -4.80 12.37
N PHE A 57 -2.47 -4.42 12.90
CA PHE A 57 -1.18 -4.62 12.25
C PHE A 57 -0.11 -5.08 13.25
N PRO A 58 0.88 -5.88 12.83
CA PRO A 58 2.01 -6.24 13.68
C PRO A 58 2.81 -5.00 14.06
N ALA A 59 3.08 -4.82 15.36
CA ALA A 59 3.86 -3.66 15.83
C ALA A 59 5.27 -3.61 15.21
N GLU A 60 5.88 -4.78 14.99
CA GLU A 60 7.20 -4.92 14.37
C GLU A 60 7.31 -4.40 12.93
N ASN A 61 6.18 -4.26 12.22
CA ASN A 61 6.16 -3.75 10.86
C ASN A 61 6.09 -2.22 10.81
N ALA A 62 5.74 -1.58 11.92
CA ALA A 62 5.64 -0.14 11.99
C ALA A 62 6.98 0.51 12.32
N GLN A 63 7.33 1.55 11.57
CA GLN A 63 8.52 2.33 11.81
C GLN A 63 8.42 3.04 13.16
N GLY A 64 9.47 2.91 13.99
CA GLY A 64 9.53 3.48 15.34
C GLY A 64 9.00 2.55 16.44
N LEU A 65 8.34 1.44 16.08
CA LEU A 65 7.80 0.48 17.05
C LEU A 65 8.59 -0.84 17.12
N GLN A 66 9.61 -1.00 16.27
CA GLN A 66 10.40 -2.22 16.20
C GLN A 66 11.27 -2.36 17.45
N GLY A 67 11.23 -3.53 18.07
CA GLY A 67 11.99 -3.81 19.30
C GLY A 67 11.45 -3.11 20.56
N ALA A 68 10.38 -2.33 20.46
CA ALA A 68 9.74 -1.72 21.62
C ALA A 68 9.17 -2.79 22.56
N THR A 69 9.20 -2.49 23.87
CA THR A 69 8.63 -3.36 24.90
C THR A 69 7.11 -3.38 24.82
N ALA A 70 6.50 -4.42 25.39
CA ALA A 70 5.03 -4.53 25.44
C ALA A 70 4.38 -3.35 26.17
N ASP A 71 5.04 -2.79 27.19
CA ASP A 71 4.53 -1.65 27.96
C ASP A 71 4.62 -0.35 27.14
N GLN A 72 5.73 -0.13 26.42
CA GLN A 72 5.85 0.99 25.49
C GLN A 72 4.80 0.91 24.38
N LEU A 73 4.58 -0.27 23.79
CA LEU A 73 3.56 -0.48 22.75
C LEU A 73 2.13 -0.28 23.27
N ALA A 74 1.86 -0.69 24.51
CA ALA A 74 0.56 -0.53 25.16
C ALA A 74 0.23 0.93 25.51
N ALA A 75 1.24 1.82 25.55
CA ALA A 75 1.07 3.25 25.79
C ALA A 75 0.56 4.04 24.57
N VAL A 76 0.00 3.35 23.56
CA VAL A 76 -0.62 3.97 22.39
C VAL A 76 -1.73 4.93 22.82
N LYS A 77 -1.71 6.15 22.28
CA LYS A 77 -2.76 7.15 22.45
C LYS A 77 -3.38 7.48 21.10
N VAL A 78 -4.68 7.75 21.11
CA VAL A 78 -5.40 8.26 19.94
C VAL A 78 -5.43 9.78 20.05
N GLU A 79 -4.96 10.48 19.02
CA GLU A 79 -4.84 11.94 18.97
C GLU A 79 -5.45 12.53 17.70
N GLY A 80 -5.56 13.86 17.65
CA GLY A 80 -6.08 14.59 16.48
C GLY A 80 -7.51 14.18 16.10
N ASP A 81 -8.40 14.06 17.09
CA ASP A 81 -9.78 13.58 16.92
C ASP A 81 -9.88 12.19 16.23
N GLY A 82 -8.91 11.32 16.50
CA GLY A 82 -8.86 9.99 15.90
C GLY A 82 -8.08 9.92 14.60
N TYR A 83 -7.38 10.98 14.21
CA TYR A 83 -6.52 10.96 13.02
C TYR A 83 -5.22 10.19 13.23
N ALA A 84 -4.66 10.25 14.45
CA ALA A 84 -3.31 9.79 14.72
C ALA A 84 -3.26 8.80 15.89
N LEU A 85 -2.27 7.91 15.82
CA LEU A 85 -1.84 7.01 16.88
C LEU A 85 -0.45 7.45 17.32
N ARG A 86 -0.30 7.82 18.59
CA ARG A 86 0.94 8.35 19.16
C ARG A 86 1.51 7.43 20.23
N TRP A 87 2.82 7.23 20.19
CA TRP A 87 3.61 6.60 21.24
C TRP A 87 4.64 7.59 21.74
N GLU A 88 4.28 8.33 22.79
CA GLU A 88 5.06 9.46 23.31
C GLU A 88 6.48 9.07 23.73
N ALA A 89 6.65 7.92 24.41
CA ALA A 89 7.95 7.42 24.84
C ALA A 89 8.83 6.88 23.69
N LEU A 90 8.24 6.62 22.52
CA LEU A 90 8.95 6.11 21.34
C LEU A 90 9.18 7.21 20.30
N ASP A 91 8.67 8.43 20.54
CA ASP A 91 8.62 9.53 19.58
C ASP A 91 8.11 9.06 18.20
N ALA A 92 7.06 8.24 18.22
CA ALA A 92 6.50 7.60 17.05
C ALA A 92 5.03 7.96 16.87
N ASP A 93 4.68 8.35 15.65
CA ASP A 93 3.31 8.69 15.25
C ASP A 93 2.95 7.94 13.96
N LEU A 94 1.72 7.44 13.90
CA LEU A 94 1.13 6.87 12.70
C LEU A 94 -0.23 7.52 12.44
N THR A 95 -0.52 7.82 11.17
CA THR A 95 -1.85 8.31 10.79
C THR A 95 -2.78 7.14 10.52
N VAL A 96 -4.04 7.22 10.97
CA VAL A 96 -5.06 6.20 10.74
C VAL A 96 -5.31 5.97 9.24
N PRO A 97 -5.39 7.00 8.38
CA PRO A 97 -5.48 6.81 6.93
C PRO A 97 -4.23 6.13 6.35
N GLY A 98 -3.04 6.46 6.87
CA GLY A 98 -1.78 5.83 6.48
C GLY A 98 -1.80 4.32 6.78
N VAL A 99 -2.18 3.95 8.00
CA VAL A 99 -2.34 2.55 8.42
C VAL A 99 -3.33 1.81 7.52
N LEU A 100 -4.48 2.42 7.22
CA LEU A 100 -5.49 1.84 6.32
C LEU A 100 -4.98 1.63 4.89
N ALA A 101 -4.16 2.55 4.40
CA ALA A 101 -3.48 2.42 3.11
C ALA A 101 -2.28 1.48 3.15
N GLY A 102 -1.98 0.83 4.29
CA GLY A 102 -0.85 -0.07 4.48
C GLY A 102 0.50 0.63 4.67
N HIS A 103 0.50 1.96 4.86
CA HIS A 103 1.70 2.75 5.10
C HIS A 103 2.02 2.78 6.60
N LEU A 104 2.90 1.89 7.03
CA LEU A 104 3.33 1.77 8.43
C LEU A 104 4.68 2.46 8.71
N GLY A 105 5.15 3.31 7.79
CA GLY A 105 6.41 4.03 7.91
C GLY A 105 6.79 4.71 6.59
N SER A 106 8.02 5.20 6.54
CA SER A 106 8.60 5.80 5.34
C SER A 106 8.65 4.82 4.16
N ARG A 107 8.72 5.34 2.94
CA ARG A 107 8.88 4.51 1.73
C ARG A 107 10.14 3.65 1.78
N GLN A 108 11.24 4.21 2.28
CA GLN A 108 12.48 3.47 2.45
C GLN A 108 12.29 2.30 3.42
N TRP A 109 11.70 2.57 4.59
CA TRP A 109 11.39 1.54 5.59
C TRP A 109 10.54 0.41 5.00
N MET A 110 9.47 0.73 4.29
CA MET A 110 8.59 -0.27 3.68
C MET A 110 9.28 -1.07 2.56
N SER A 111 10.14 -0.43 1.77
CA SER A 111 10.96 -1.11 0.76
C SER A 111 11.94 -2.10 1.39
N GLU A 112 12.60 -1.70 2.48
CA GLU A 112 13.52 -2.55 3.23
C GLU A 112 12.80 -3.74 3.89
N LEU A 113 11.66 -3.51 4.55
CA LEU A 113 10.78 -4.56 5.09
C LEU A 113 10.34 -5.53 3.99
N GLY A 114 9.88 -5.00 2.85
CA GLY A 114 9.47 -5.81 1.69
C GLY A 114 10.62 -6.66 1.15
N ARG A 115 11.83 -6.09 1.07
CA ARG A 115 13.04 -6.80 0.65
C ARG A 115 13.43 -7.89 1.66
N ALA A 116 13.39 -7.60 2.96
CA ALA A 116 13.70 -8.54 4.03
C ALA A 116 12.71 -9.71 4.05
N GLY A 117 11.40 -9.42 4.03
CA GLY A 117 10.34 -10.42 3.91
C GLY A 117 10.40 -11.19 2.59
N GLY A 118 10.84 -10.55 1.52
CA GLY A 118 11.15 -11.14 0.21
C GLY A 118 12.23 -12.23 0.29
N LYS A 119 13.31 -11.97 1.03
CA LYS A 119 14.44 -12.90 1.22
C LYS A 119 14.13 -14.04 2.19
N ALA A 120 13.16 -13.87 3.10
CA ALA A 120 12.78 -14.90 4.07
C ALA A 120 12.31 -16.17 3.34
N ARG A 121 13.01 -17.29 3.59
CA ARG A 121 12.64 -18.63 3.10
C ARG A 121 11.89 -19.35 4.21
N SER A 122 10.58 -19.48 4.09
CA SER A 122 9.75 -20.25 5.04
C SER A 122 9.00 -21.38 4.33
N PRO A 123 8.67 -22.49 5.02
CA PRO A 123 7.84 -23.55 4.46
C PRO A 123 6.49 -23.04 3.94
N ALA A 124 5.86 -22.13 4.68
CA ALA A 124 4.61 -21.47 4.27
C ALA A 124 4.77 -20.69 2.96
N LYS A 125 5.88 -19.95 2.80
CA LYS A 125 6.18 -19.23 1.57
C LYS A 125 6.44 -20.18 0.39
N ALA A 126 7.11 -21.30 0.64
CA ALA A 126 7.33 -22.34 -0.37
C ALA A 126 6.01 -23.01 -0.80
N ILE A 127 5.11 -23.29 0.14
CA ILE A 127 3.77 -23.83 -0.15
C ILE A 127 2.96 -22.79 -0.95
N ALA A 128 2.92 -21.54 -0.51
CA ALA A 128 2.23 -20.46 -1.22
C ALA A 128 2.78 -20.26 -2.64
N ALA A 129 4.11 -20.29 -2.82
CA ALA A 129 4.74 -20.18 -4.13
C ALA A 129 4.38 -21.35 -5.06
N ARG A 130 4.29 -22.58 -4.54
CA ARG A 130 3.83 -23.76 -5.32
C ARG A 130 2.36 -23.61 -5.73
N ILE A 131 1.49 -23.19 -4.81
CA ILE A 131 0.07 -22.93 -5.08
C ILE A 131 -0.09 -21.83 -6.13
N ASN A 132 0.63 -20.72 -5.98
CA ASN A 132 0.58 -19.60 -6.92
C ASN A 132 1.19 -19.95 -8.28
N GLY A 133 2.29 -20.69 -8.30
CA GLY A 133 2.90 -21.21 -9.53
C GLY A 133 1.95 -22.13 -10.31
N ARG A 134 1.10 -22.90 -9.61
CA ARG A 134 0.06 -23.74 -10.24
C ARG A 134 -1.06 -22.92 -10.88
N ARG A 135 -1.29 -21.69 -10.42
CA ARG A 135 -2.25 -20.72 -11.00
C ARG A 135 -1.64 -19.83 -12.10
N GLY A 136 -0.35 -20.00 -12.41
CA GLY A 136 0.37 -19.31 -13.49
C GLY A 136 1.36 -18.26 -12.98
N GLY A 137 2.57 -18.26 -13.55
CA GLY A 137 3.61 -17.24 -13.33
C GLY A 137 3.53 -16.08 -14.33
N ARG A 138 4.46 -15.11 -14.19
CA ARG A 138 4.60 -13.95 -15.10
C ARG A 138 4.55 -14.45 -16.56
N PRO A 139 3.59 -13.99 -17.39
CA PRO A 139 3.54 -14.34 -18.80
C PRO A 139 4.90 -14.09 -19.44
N ARG A 140 5.40 -15.05 -20.22
CA ARG A 140 6.66 -14.86 -20.95
C ARG A 140 6.47 -13.67 -21.88
N LYS A 141 7.37 -12.68 -21.80
CA LYS A 141 7.47 -11.64 -22.81
C LYS A 141 7.98 -12.34 -24.07
N SER A 142 7.09 -12.64 -25.01
CA SER A 142 7.46 -13.13 -26.33
C SER A 142 8.05 -11.94 -27.09
N ASP A 143 9.37 -11.93 -27.22
CA ASP A 143 10.05 -11.10 -28.20
C ASP A 143 9.71 -11.63 -29.60
N GLY A 144 9.01 -10.81 -30.38
CA GLY A 144 8.95 -10.88 -31.85
C GLY A 144 8.19 -12.06 -32.49
N VAL A 145 6.90 -11.86 -32.79
CA VAL A 145 6.34 -12.27 -34.09
C VAL A 145 5.38 -11.18 -34.56
N ILE A 146 5.87 -10.37 -35.49
CA ILE A 146 5.06 -9.63 -36.46
C ILE A 146 4.12 -10.61 -37.17
N SER A 147 2.81 -10.37 -37.09
CA SER A 147 1.86 -10.93 -38.05
C SER A 147 0.99 -9.79 -38.58
N GLU A 148 1.26 -9.47 -39.84
CA GLU A 148 0.55 -8.53 -40.71
C GLU A 148 -0.85 -9.06 -41.12
N PRO A 149 -1.70 -8.24 -41.78
CA PRO A 149 -3.09 -8.04 -41.37
C PRO A 149 -4.12 -8.98 -42.02
N SER A 150 -5.27 -9.06 -41.35
CA SER A 150 -6.50 -9.76 -41.74
C SER A 150 -6.98 -9.44 -43.17
N PRO A 151 -7.34 -10.45 -44.00
CA PRO A 151 -7.91 -10.21 -45.32
C PRO A 151 -9.39 -9.82 -45.21
N LYS A 152 -9.80 -8.81 -45.99
CA LYS A 152 -11.20 -8.37 -46.11
C LYS A 152 -12.02 -9.45 -46.84
N GLY A 153 -12.99 -10.03 -46.12
CA GLY A 153 -13.97 -10.96 -46.64
C GLY A 153 -14.98 -10.30 -47.58
N ARG A 154 -14.99 -10.77 -48.82
CA ARG A 154 -15.94 -10.49 -49.89
C ARG A 154 -17.34 -10.99 -49.52
N ALA A 155 -18.33 -10.11 -49.42
CA ALA A 155 -19.74 -10.50 -49.34
C ALA A 155 -20.37 -10.38 -50.73
N THR A 156 -20.66 -11.52 -51.35
CA THR A 156 -21.59 -11.64 -52.47
C THR A 156 -22.99 -11.88 -51.92
N ARG A 157 -24.00 -11.18 -52.46
CA ARG A 157 -25.35 -11.72 -52.69
C ARG A 157 -26.14 -10.84 -53.67
N ARG A 158 -26.61 -11.52 -54.72
CA ARG A 158 -27.67 -11.19 -55.70
C ARG A 158 -28.91 -10.64 -54.94
N GLY A 159 -29.76 -9.72 -55.41
CA GLY A 159 -30.16 -9.31 -56.76
C GLY A 159 -31.70 -9.41 -56.82
N ALA A 160 -32.41 -8.30 -57.08
CA ALA A 160 -33.76 -8.23 -57.67
C ALA A 160 -34.19 -6.76 -57.75
N GLY A 161 -34.55 -6.29 -58.95
CA GLY A 161 -34.90 -4.89 -59.19
C GLY A 161 -36.38 -4.56 -59.06
N THR A 162 -36.71 -3.30 -59.32
CA THR A 162 -37.91 -2.87 -60.04
C THR A 162 -37.74 -1.41 -60.49
N ARG A 163 -38.44 -1.12 -61.59
CA ARG A 163 -38.35 -0.01 -62.54
C ARG A 163 -38.79 1.34 -61.93
N SER A 164 -38.25 2.43 -62.46
CA SER A 164 -38.97 3.37 -63.34
C SER A 164 -37.99 4.31 -64.04
#